data_AF-A0A016TI94-F1
#
_entry.id   AF-A0A016TI94-F1
#
_cell.length_a   1.000
_cell.length_b   1.000
_cell.length_c   1.000
_cell.angle_alpha   90.00
_cell.angle_beta   90.00
_cell.angle_gamma   90.00
#
_symmetry.space_group_name_H-M   'P 1'
#
loop_
_entity.id
_entity.type
_entity.pdbx_description
1 polymer ?
#
loop_
_entity_poly.entity_id
_entity_poly.type
_entity_poly.pdbx_seq_one_letter_code
_entity_poly.pdbx_strand_id
1 'polypeptide(L)'
;MRSRVLTIDAACSAVIGLFLFLAPHTVADFVFRRNSDGVHWHLVRCIGGQLIAASFISFRFRNGEAATHTVCHILRIIPCVICLMLLFQCRSMTPGLIEPAHLEFMKYFLFVGLLINILLLVSSGWEIGTTLVPGNKIGNCLYQLDAMASICIGAAWLTFPKWLLHKQVVVPLDESHELCGRIMGALFLTSYAVSAHALHWTNTANKMTAVEGRVITQKRNLTPIPRPNAREENGIIEMMGYQVRCVCLRSPENNMRREGTRENKNGLEITPPRFG
;
A
#
# COMPACT_ATOMS: atom_id res chain seq x y z
N MET A 1 -0.78 -31.23 -6.43
CA MET A 1 -1.97 -30.36 -6.25
C MET A 1 -1.62 -28.98 -5.71
N ARG A 2 -0.88 -28.87 -4.60
CA ARG A 2 -0.48 -27.60 -3.96
C ARG A 2 0.18 -26.57 -4.90
N SER A 3 1.18 -26.97 -5.69
CA SER A 3 1.86 -26.10 -6.67
C SER A 3 0.92 -25.50 -7.72
N ARG A 4 -0.06 -26.27 -8.21
CA ARG A 4 -1.05 -25.77 -9.19
C ARG A 4 -1.97 -24.73 -8.56
N VAL A 5 -2.43 -24.96 -7.34
CA VAL A 5 -3.30 -24.03 -6.61
C VAL A 5 -2.58 -22.70 -6.35
N LEU A 6 -1.32 -22.74 -5.88
CA LEU A 6 -0.51 -21.53 -5.70
C LEU A 6 -0.22 -20.81 -7.02
N THR A 7 -0.06 -21.55 -8.13
CA THR A 7 0.12 -20.94 -9.45
C THR A 7 -1.14 -20.21 -9.91
N ILE A 8 -2.31 -20.80 -9.71
CA ILE A 8 -3.60 -20.16 -10.04
C ILE A 8 -3.82 -18.95 -9.14
N ASP A 9 -3.61 -19.08 -7.83
CA ASP A 9 -3.73 -17.96 -6.87
C ASP A 9 -2.78 -16.80 -7.22
N ALA A 10 -1.53 -17.13 -7.56
CA ALA A 10 -0.54 -16.15 -8.01
C ALA A 10 -1.00 -15.48 -9.32
N ALA A 11 -1.46 -16.24 -10.31
CA ALA A 11 -1.95 -15.69 -11.57
C ALA A 11 -3.16 -14.76 -11.36
N CYS A 12 -4.17 -15.20 -10.61
CA CYS A 12 -5.35 -14.38 -10.30
C CYS A 12 -4.95 -13.09 -9.57
N SER A 13 -4.05 -13.18 -8.59
CA SER A 13 -3.59 -12.01 -7.83
C SER A 13 -2.71 -11.08 -8.63
N ALA A 14 -1.90 -11.61 -9.55
CA ALA A 14 -1.11 -10.82 -10.47
C ALA A 14 -2.03 -10.04 -11.42
N VAL A 15 -3.07 -10.68 -11.95
CA VAL A 15 -4.06 -10.02 -12.82
C VAL A 15 -4.79 -8.91 -12.08
N ILE A 16 -5.31 -9.18 -10.88
CA ILE A 16 -5.97 -8.16 -10.05
C ILE A 16 -4.99 -7.04 -9.72
N GLY A 17 -3.78 -7.38 -9.24
CA GLY A 17 -2.75 -6.40 -8.89
C GLY A 17 -2.31 -5.53 -10.06
N LEU A 18 -2.16 -6.12 -11.26
CA LEU A 18 -1.86 -5.38 -12.49
C LEU A 18 -2.99 -4.43 -12.87
N PHE A 19 -4.25 -4.87 -12.75
CA PHE A 19 -5.40 -4.02 -13.03
C PHE A 19 -5.47 -2.83 -12.06
N LEU A 20 -5.29 -3.06 -10.75
CA LEU A 20 -5.20 -1.99 -9.75
C LEU A 20 -4.01 -1.04 -10.01
N PHE A 21 -2.88 -1.56 -10.48
CA PHE A 21 -1.67 -0.76 -10.71
C PHE A 21 -1.74 0.08 -11.99
N LEU A 22 -2.26 -0.49 -13.08
CA LEU A 22 -2.28 0.15 -14.41
C LEU A 22 -3.52 1.03 -14.61
N ALA A 23 -4.68 0.63 -14.08
CA ALA A 23 -5.95 1.34 -14.24
C ALA A 23 -6.58 1.73 -12.88
N PRO A 24 -5.86 2.44 -11.99
CA PRO A 24 -6.36 2.74 -10.65
C PRO A 24 -7.56 3.68 -10.64
N HIS A 25 -7.67 4.57 -11.64
CA HIS A 25 -8.79 5.50 -11.78
C HIS A 25 -10.09 4.76 -12.09
N THR A 26 -10.07 3.86 -13.07
CA THR A 26 -11.21 3.00 -13.43
C THR A 26 -11.70 2.20 -12.24
N VAL A 27 -10.76 1.64 -11.45
CA VAL A 27 -11.12 0.88 -10.25
C VAL A 27 -11.74 1.78 -9.18
N ALA A 28 -11.11 2.92 -8.88
CA ALA A 28 -11.58 3.81 -7.84
C ALA A 28 -12.97 4.36 -8.17
N ASP A 29 -13.19 4.82 -9.41
CA ASP A 29 -14.49 5.33 -9.86
C ASP A 29 -15.56 4.24 -9.95
N PHE A 30 -15.17 2.98 -10.20
CA PHE A 30 -16.11 1.85 -10.21
C PHE A 30 -16.52 1.42 -8.80
N VAL A 31 -15.59 1.43 -7.83
CA VAL A 31 -15.83 0.95 -6.47
C VAL A 31 -16.53 2.01 -5.62
N PHE A 32 -16.06 3.25 -5.69
CA PHE A 32 -16.56 4.33 -4.83
C PHE A 32 -17.68 5.11 -5.50
N ARG A 33 -18.70 5.46 -4.72
CA ARG A 33 -19.76 6.41 -5.15
C ARG A 33 -19.29 7.87 -5.09
N ARG A 34 -17.99 8.12 -5.19
CA ARG A 34 -17.34 9.43 -5.06
C ARG A 34 -16.36 9.61 -6.21
N ASN A 35 -16.13 10.86 -6.59
CA ASN A 35 -15.10 11.18 -7.58
C ASN A 35 -13.74 10.78 -7.03
N SER A 36 -13.02 9.93 -7.76
CA SER A 36 -11.65 9.61 -7.39
C SER A 36 -10.70 10.75 -7.78
N ASP A 37 -9.61 10.88 -7.04
CA ASP A 37 -8.57 11.88 -7.26
C ASP A 37 -7.18 11.22 -7.36
N GLY A 38 -6.14 12.05 -7.52
CA GLY A 38 -4.77 11.56 -7.62
C GLY A 38 -4.28 10.78 -6.38
N VAL A 39 -4.83 11.05 -5.20
CA VAL A 39 -4.46 10.36 -3.96
C VAL A 39 -5.09 8.97 -3.94
N HIS A 40 -6.37 8.86 -4.29
CA HIS A 40 -7.03 7.56 -4.50
C HIS A 40 -6.24 6.71 -5.50
N TRP A 41 -5.86 7.29 -6.64
CA TRP A 41 -5.13 6.54 -7.66
C TRP A 41 -3.79 6.05 -7.15
N HIS A 42 -3.06 6.88 -6.40
CA HIS A 42 -1.79 6.47 -5.80
C HIS A 42 -1.97 5.32 -4.79
N LEU A 43 -2.94 5.43 -3.87
CA LEU A 43 -3.22 4.38 -2.88
C LEU A 43 -3.63 3.06 -3.55
N VAL A 44 -4.49 3.12 -4.57
CA VAL A 44 -4.92 1.94 -5.33
C VAL A 44 -3.73 1.29 -6.07
N ARG A 45 -2.82 2.10 -6.65
CA ARG A 45 -1.58 1.55 -7.22
C ARG A 45 -0.71 0.87 -6.17
N CYS A 46 -0.56 1.46 -4.99
CA CYS A 46 0.21 0.87 -3.91
C CYS A 46 -0.38 -0.48 -3.47
N ILE A 47 -1.71 -0.57 -3.34
CA ILE A 47 -2.42 -1.85 -3.09
C ILE A 47 -2.11 -2.86 -4.22
N GLY A 48 -2.22 -2.44 -5.49
CA GLY A 48 -1.88 -3.26 -6.64
C GLY A 48 -0.44 -3.76 -6.62
N GLY A 49 0.52 -2.90 -6.27
CA GLY A 49 1.93 -3.25 -6.13
C GLY A 49 2.18 -4.30 -5.04
N GLN A 50 1.49 -4.18 -3.90
CA GLN A 50 1.56 -5.19 -2.84
C GLN A 50 0.99 -6.54 -3.31
N LEU A 51 -0.13 -6.55 -4.04
CA LEU A 51 -0.69 -7.79 -4.60
C LEU A 51 0.23 -8.42 -5.65
N ILE A 52 0.85 -7.62 -6.52
CA ILE A 52 1.84 -8.11 -7.50
C ILE A 52 3.02 -8.74 -6.78
N ALA A 53 3.56 -8.11 -5.73
CA ALA A 53 4.67 -8.69 -4.99
C ALA A 53 4.29 -9.98 -4.26
N ALA A 54 3.12 -10.02 -3.61
CA ALA A 54 2.60 -11.25 -3.00
C ALA A 54 2.39 -12.36 -4.03
N SER A 55 1.94 -12.02 -5.24
CA SER A 55 1.81 -12.96 -6.35
C SER A 55 3.16 -13.48 -6.84
N PHE A 56 4.19 -12.62 -6.91
CA PHE A 56 5.54 -13.01 -7.28
C PHE A 56 6.13 -14.00 -6.26
N ILE A 57 6.00 -13.69 -4.96
CA ILE A 57 6.44 -14.59 -3.88
C ILE A 57 5.74 -15.93 -3.99
N SER A 58 4.41 -15.93 -4.14
CA SER A 58 3.61 -17.16 -4.25
C SER A 58 3.98 -17.98 -5.48
N PHE A 59 4.23 -17.32 -6.61
CA PHE A 59 4.70 -17.99 -7.82
C PHE A 59 6.07 -18.61 -7.63
N ARG A 60 7.02 -17.91 -7.00
CA ARG A 60 8.38 -18.41 -6.76
C ARG A 60 8.39 -19.59 -5.77
N PHE A 61 7.53 -19.54 -4.75
CA PHE A 61 7.39 -20.60 -3.76
C PHE A 61 6.53 -21.79 -4.20
N ARG A 62 5.90 -21.78 -5.38
CA ARG A 62 5.04 -22.89 -5.85
C ARG A 62 5.69 -24.28 -5.82
N ASN A 63 7.01 -24.34 -5.97
CA ASN A 63 7.82 -25.57 -5.95
C ASN A 63 8.74 -25.62 -4.72
N GLY A 64 8.47 -24.78 -3.71
CA GLY A 64 9.23 -24.69 -2.49
C GLY A 64 8.81 -25.73 -1.45
N GLU A 65 9.35 -25.55 -0.25
CA GLU A 65 9.07 -26.41 0.90
C GLU A 65 7.67 -26.10 1.46
N ALA A 66 7.09 -27.04 2.21
CA ALA A 66 5.78 -26.84 2.83
C ALA A 66 5.78 -25.60 3.76
N ALA A 67 6.90 -25.29 4.42
CA ALA A 67 7.07 -24.06 5.19
C ALA A 67 6.89 -22.78 4.36
N THR A 68 7.35 -22.76 3.10
CA THR A 68 7.14 -21.60 2.22
C THR A 68 5.69 -21.48 1.76
N HIS A 69 5.00 -22.61 1.59
CA HIS A 69 3.58 -22.62 1.23
C HIS A 69 2.70 -22.10 2.38
N THR A 70 3.02 -22.47 3.64
CA THR A 70 2.37 -21.92 4.83
C THR A 70 2.37 -20.40 4.81
N VAL A 71 3.51 -19.79 4.49
CA VAL A 71 3.63 -18.32 4.39
C VAL A 71 2.76 -17.75 3.29
N CYS A 72 2.68 -18.40 2.12
CA CYS A 72 1.76 -17.97 1.05
C CYS A 72 0.31 -17.96 1.53
N HIS A 73 -0.13 -18.96 2.31
CA HIS A 73 -1.49 -18.99 2.85
C HIS A 73 -1.72 -17.91 3.92
N ILE A 74 -0.75 -17.71 4.83
CA ILE A 74 -0.81 -16.64 5.83
C ILE A 74 -0.90 -15.26 5.16
N LEU A 75 -0.14 -15.04 4.08
CA LEU A 75 -0.18 -13.83 3.27
C LEU A 75 -1.55 -13.54 2.65
N ARG A 76 -2.44 -14.54 2.56
CA ARG A 76 -3.82 -14.37 2.08
C ARG A 76 -4.82 -14.27 3.23
N ILE A 77 -4.65 -15.10 4.25
CA ILE A 77 -5.60 -15.20 5.37
C ILE A 77 -5.66 -13.88 6.13
N ILE A 78 -4.53 -13.32 6.56
CA ILE A 78 -4.51 -12.13 7.40
C ILE A 78 -5.13 -10.91 6.69
N PRO A 79 -4.76 -10.56 5.43
CA PRO A 79 -5.40 -9.46 4.73
C PRO A 79 -6.88 -9.72 4.46
N CYS A 80 -7.29 -10.95 4.19
CA CYS A 80 -8.71 -11.26 4.00
C CYS A 80 -9.51 -10.98 5.28
N VAL A 81 -9.01 -11.41 6.45
CA VAL A 81 -9.66 -11.15 7.73
C VAL A 81 -9.75 -9.65 8.00
N ILE A 82 -8.64 -8.92 7.87
CA ILE A 82 -8.62 -7.47 8.12
C ILE A 82 -9.51 -6.73 7.12
N CYS A 83 -9.43 -7.04 5.83
CA CYS A 83 -10.25 -6.41 4.81
C CYS A 83 -11.74 -6.71 5.02
N LEU A 84 -12.12 -7.92 5.43
CA LEU A 84 -13.51 -8.23 5.80
C LEU A 84 -13.99 -7.32 6.95
N MET A 85 -13.18 -7.19 8.01
CA MET A 85 -13.50 -6.27 9.11
C MET A 85 -13.67 -4.82 8.61
N LEU A 86 -12.77 -4.35 7.73
CA LEU A 86 -12.87 -3.02 7.13
C LEU A 86 -14.12 -2.85 6.26
N LEU A 87 -14.53 -3.86 5.50
CA LEU A 87 -15.75 -3.80 4.69
C LEU A 87 -17.01 -3.82 5.56
N PHE A 88 -17.03 -4.57 6.66
CA PHE A 88 -18.12 -4.52 7.63
C PHE A 88 -18.19 -3.16 8.35
N GLN A 89 -17.04 -2.60 8.73
CA GLN A 89 -16.97 -1.25 9.28
C GLN A 89 -17.47 -0.21 8.27
N CYS A 90 -17.06 -0.32 7.00
CA CYS A 90 -17.51 0.55 5.91
C CYS A 90 -19.04 0.48 5.75
N ARG A 91 -19.63 -0.72 5.76
CA ARG A 91 -21.09 -0.89 5.75
C ARG A 91 -21.77 -0.19 6.92
N SER A 92 -21.19 -0.29 8.12
CA SER A 92 -21.81 0.21 9.35
C SER A 92 -21.66 1.71 9.54
N MET A 93 -20.48 2.27 9.26
CA MET A 93 -20.15 3.67 9.54
C MET A 93 -20.40 4.58 8.35
N THR A 94 -20.28 4.04 7.13
CA THR A 94 -20.31 4.82 5.88
C THR A 94 -21.07 4.08 4.77
N PRO A 95 -22.37 3.76 4.97
CA PRO A 95 -23.13 2.89 4.05
C PRO A 95 -23.24 3.43 2.62
N GLY A 96 -23.03 4.73 2.41
CA GLY A 96 -23.05 5.37 1.09
C GLY A 96 -21.71 5.41 0.36
N LEU A 97 -20.62 4.89 0.94
CA LEU A 97 -19.27 5.00 0.36
C LEU A 97 -19.09 4.11 -0.87
N ILE A 98 -19.63 2.89 -0.82
CA ILE A 98 -19.51 1.85 -1.84
C ILE A 98 -20.91 1.37 -2.20
N GLU A 99 -21.16 1.09 -3.48
CA GLU A 99 -22.40 0.47 -3.95
C GLU A 99 -22.69 -0.84 -3.18
N PRO A 100 -23.88 -1.05 -2.59
CA PRO A 100 -24.18 -2.23 -1.80
C PRO A 100 -23.90 -3.55 -2.53
N ALA A 101 -24.18 -3.60 -3.84
CA ALA A 101 -23.90 -4.78 -4.67
C ALA A 101 -22.40 -5.07 -4.77
N HIS A 102 -21.56 -4.04 -4.97
CA HIS A 102 -20.10 -4.19 -4.99
C HIS A 102 -19.57 -4.60 -3.61
N LEU A 103 -20.12 -4.02 -2.54
CA LEU A 103 -19.73 -4.36 -1.17
C LEU A 103 -20.05 -5.81 -0.81
N GLU A 104 -21.23 -6.31 -1.17
CA GLU A 104 -21.59 -7.73 -1.02
C GLU A 104 -20.65 -8.62 -1.83
N PHE A 105 -20.44 -8.30 -3.11
CA PHE A 105 -19.52 -9.05 -3.95
C PHE A 105 -18.11 -9.15 -3.35
N MET A 106 -17.54 -8.03 -2.90
CA MET A 106 -16.22 -8.00 -2.26
C MET A 106 -16.17 -8.85 -0.98
N LYS A 107 -17.21 -8.81 -0.14
CA LYS A 107 -17.27 -9.66 1.06
C LYS A 107 -17.31 -11.14 0.71
N TYR A 108 -18.18 -11.55 -0.22
CA TYR A 108 -18.26 -12.96 -0.64
C TYR A 108 -16.96 -13.44 -1.26
N PHE A 109 -16.34 -12.61 -2.11
CA PHE A 109 -15.03 -12.91 -2.69
C PHE A 109 -13.96 -13.15 -1.62
N LEU A 110 -13.89 -12.28 -0.60
CA LEU A 110 -12.96 -12.43 0.52
C LEU A 110 -13.30 -13.64 1.41
N PHE A 111 -14.57 -13.94 1.67
CA PHE A 111 -14.97 -15.13 2.44
C PHE A 111 -14.58 -16.44 1.73
N VAL A 112 -14.83 -16.54 0.43
CA VAL A 112 -14.45 -17.70 -0.37
C VAL A 112 -12.92 -17.84 -0.39
N GLY A 113 -12.19 -16.75 -0.63
CA GLY A 113 -10.73 -16.75 -0.59
C GLY A 113 -10.16 -17.15 0.77
N LEU A 114 -10.76 -16.66 1.86
CA LEU A 114 -10.40 -17.00 3.23
C LEU A 114 -10.63 -18.50 3.50
N LEU A 115 -11.81 -19.02 3.17
CA LEU A 115 -12.15 -20.43 3.37
C LEU A 115 -11.17 -21.35 2.62
N ILE A 116 -10.91 -21.06 1.34
CA ILE A 116 -9.96 -21.83 0.53
C ILE A 116 -8.57 -21.84 1.17
N ASN A 117 -8.06 -20.68 1.59
CA ASN A 117 -6.71 -20.61 2.17
C ASN A 117 -6.62 -21.25 3.57
N ILE A 118 -7.67 -21.18 4.39
CA ILE A 118 -7.72 -21.90 5.68
C ILE A 118 -7.69 -23.41 5.44
N LEU A 119 -8.52 -23.92 4.50
CA LEU A 119 -8.52 -25.35 4.17
C LEU A 119 -7.15 -25.82 3.66
N LEU A 120 -6.50 -25.02 2.83
CA LEU A 120 -5.16 -25.31 2.33
C LEU A 120 -4.12 -25.30 3.46
N LEU A 121 -4.17 -24.32 4.37
CA LEU A 121 -3.28 -24.22 5.53
C LEU A 121 -3.44 -25.41 6.49
N VAL A 122 -4.68 -25.80 6.79
CA VAL A 122 -4.96 -26.98 7.62
C VAL A 122 -4.46 -28.24 6.91
N SER A 123 -4.69 -28.37 5.61
CA SER A 123 -4.19 -29.50 4.82
C SER A 123 -2.66 -29.54 4.71
N SER A 124 -1.96 -28.42 4.91
CA SER A 124 -0.51 -28.32 4.85
C SER A 124 0.17 -28.56 6.21
N GLY A 125 -0.59 -28.73 7.28
CA GLY A 125 -0.06 -29.01 8.62
C GLY A 125 0.64 -27.83 9.30
N TRP A 126 0.50 -26.61 8.74
CA TRP A 126 1.10 -25.38 9.29
C TRP A 126 2.60 -25.52 9.60
N GLU A 127 3.38 -26.04 8.66
CA GLU A 127 4.83 -26.11 8.82
C GLU A 127 5.45 -24.71 8.83
N ILE A 128 6.30 -24.40 9.82
CA ILE A 128 6.94 -23.08 10.00
C ILE A 128 8.45 -23.12 9.64
N GLY A 129 9.04 -24.33 9.56
CA GLY A 129 10.49 -24.55 9.42
C GLY A 129 11.11 -25.01 10.75
N THR A 130 12.25 -25.69 10.70
CA THR A 130 12.73 -26.51 11.83
C THR A 130 13.88 -25.90 12.63
N THR A 131 14.58 -24.86 12.13
CA THR A 131 15.77 -24.33 12.82
C THR A 131 16.08 -22.87 12.49
N LEU A 132 16.40 -22.08 13.52
CA LEU A 132 17.12 -20.81 13.37
C LEU A 132 18.56 -21.11 12.97
N VAL A 133 19.06 -20.51 11.89
CA VAL A 133 20.46 -20.70 11.46
C VAL A 133 21.38 -19.95 12.44
N PRO A 134 22.12 -20.63 13.35
CA PRO A 134 22.83 -19.95 14.45
C PRO A 134 24.03 -19.12 13.97
N GLY A 135 24.56 -19.46 12.78
CA GLY A 135 25.76 -18.84 12.21
C GLY A 135 25.54 -17.46 11.56
N ASN A 136 24.30 -17.06 11.23
CA ASN A 136 24.02 -15.81 10.52
C ASN A 136 23.30 -14.77 11.38
N LYS A 137 23.97 -14.30 12.46
CA LYS A 137 23.38 -13.36 13.42
C LYS A 137 22.90 -12.05 12.77
N ILE A 138 23.69 -11.49 11.85
CA ILE A 138 23.36 -10.23 11.18
C ILE A 138 22.13 -10.41 10.27
N GLY A 139 22.13 -11.44 9.42
CA GLY A 139 20.98 -11.74 8.57
C GLY A 139 19.71 -11.99 9.39
N ASN A 140 19.82 -12.73 10.49
CA ASN A 140 18.69 -12.99 11.38
C ASN A 140 18.15 -11.69 12.01
N CYS A 141 19.04 -10.78 12.43
CA CYS A 141 18.66 -9.47 12.94
C CYS A 141 17.94 -8.64 11.87
N LEU A 142 18.44 -8.61 10.63
CA LEU A 142 17.81 -7.86 9.53
C LEU A 142 16.41 -8.38 9.19
N TYR A 143 16.20 -9.70 9.15
CA TYR A 143 14.86 -10.26 8.92
C TYR A 143 13.87 -9.92 10.04
N GLN A 144 14.34 -9.90 11.30
CA GLN A 144 13.51 -9.48 12.44
C GLN A 144 13.18 -8.00 12.40
N LEU A 145 14.16 -7.13 12.11
CA LEU A 145 13.92 -5.70 11.95
C LEU A 145 12.95 -5.40 10.80
N ASP A 146 13.05 -6.12 9.68
CA ASP A 146 12.10 -5.99 8.55
C ASP A 146 10.69 -6.44 8.93
N ALA A 147 10.56 -7.52 9.73
CA ALA A 147 9.27 -7.95 10.27
C ALA A 147 8.68 -6.88 11.20
N MET A 148 9.47 -6.33 12.12
CA MET A 148 9.05 -5.25 13.02
C MET A 148 8.65 -3.99 12.24
N ALA A 149 9.44 -3.57 11.26
CA ALA A 149 9.13 -2.42 10.41
C ALA A 149 7.81 -2.62 9.66
N SER A 150 7.58 -3.81 9.10
CA SER A 150 6.33 -4.16 8.41
C SER A 150 5.12 -4.04 9.34
N ILE A 151 5.25 -4.51 10.59
CA ILE A 151 4.20 -4.39 11.61
C ILE A 151 3.93 -2.93 11.96
N CYS A 152 4.97 -2.16 12.27
CA CYS A 152 4.83 -0.75 12.65
C CYS A 152 4.19 0.08 11.53
N ILE A 153 4.66 -0.08 10.29
CA ILE A 153 4.13 0.64 9.13
C ILE A 153 2.70 0.22 8.83
N GLY A 154 2.42 -1.08 8.82
CA GLY A 154 1.08 -1.61 8.60
C GLY A 154 0.09 -1.12 9.67
N ALA A 155 0.47 -1.16 10.94
CA ALA A 155 -0.34 -0.67 12.05
C ALA A 155 -0.58 0.85 11.97
N ALA A 156 0.43 1.63 11.60
CA ALA A 156 0.28 3.08 11.39
C ALA A 156 -0.74 3.40 10.29
N TRP A 157 -0.69 2.68 9.16
CA TRP A 157 -1.65 2.84 8.07
C TRP A 157 -3.07 2.34 8.41
N LEU A 158 -3.18 1.30 9.23
CA LEU A 158 -4.47 0.83 9.71
C LEU A 158 -5.12 1.83 10.67
N THR A 159 -4.32 2.45 11.54
CA THR A 159 -4.85 3.29 12.64
C THR A 159 -5.02 4.74 12.20
N PHE A 160 -4.02 5.31 11.50
CA PHE A 160 -3.92 6.75 11.25
C PHE A 160 -3.62 7.12 9.77
N PRO A 161 -4.36 6.58 8.78
CA PRO A 161 -4.06 6.85 7.37
C PRO A 161 -4.21 8.34 7.00
N LYS A 162 -5.23 9.03 7.56
CA LYS A 162 -5.43 10.47 7.34
C LYS A 162 -4.28 11.30 7.90
N TRP A 163 -3.74 10.93 9.06
CA TRP A 163 -2.60 11.61 9.65
C TRP A 163 -1.32 11.39 8.84
N LEU A 164 -1.09 10.18 8.34
CA LEU A 164 0.06 9.88 7.47
C LEU A 164 0.03 10.69 6.18
N LEU A 165 -1.16 10.87 5.60
CA LEU A 165 -1.36 11.68 4.39
C LEU A 165 -1.48 13.19 4.69
N HIS A 166 -1.64 13.57 5.97
CA HIS A 166 -1.82 14.95 6.36
C HIS A 166 -0.57 15.78 6.00
N LYS A 167 -0.78 16.96 5.40
CA LYS A 167 0.26 17.84 4.82
C LYS A 167 1.06 17.26 3.65
N GLN A 168 0.88 15.99 3.29
CA GLN A 168 1.45 15.43 2.06
C GLN A 168 0.57 15.74 0.85
N VAL A 169 -0.73 15.98 1.07
CA VAL A 169 -1.71 16.23 0.01
C VAL A 169 -2.49 17.50 0.31
N VAL A 170 -2.89 18.21 -0.75
CA VAL A 170 -3.67 19.45 -0.69
C VAL A 170 -5.18 19.17 -0.75
N VAL A 171 -5.55 17.96 -1.17
CA VAL A 171 -6.96 17.53 -1.32
C VAL A 171 -7.53 17.13 0.05
N PRO A 172 -8.78 17.50 0.37
CA PRO A 172 -9.44 17.05 1.59
C PRO A 172 -9.56 15.53 1.60
N LEU A 173 -9.04 14.90 2.66
CA LEU A 173 -9.06 13.45 2.84
C LEU A 173 -10.39 13.01 3.44
N ASP A 174 -11.06 12.12 2.74
CA ASP A 174 -12.37 11.58 3.11
C ASP A 174 -12.30 10.09 3.53
N GLU A 175 -13.44 9.45 3.70
CA GLU A 175 -13.52 8.05 4.15
C GLU A 175 -13.06 7.02 3.11
N SER A 176 -13.12 7.32 1.80
CA SER A 176 -12.59 6.41 0.77
C SER A 176 -11.07 6.40 0.76
N HIS A 177 -10.43 7.56 0.98
CA HIS A 177 -8.98 7.62 1.22
C HIS A 177 -8.57 6.79 2.45
N GLU A 178 -9.33 6.92 3.54
CA GLU A 178 -9.09 6.17 4.77
C GLU A 178 -9.23 4.67 4.54
N LEU A 179 -10.26 4.21 3.83
CA LEU A 179 -10.43 2.81 3.50
C LEU A 179 -9.28 2.26 2.65
N CYS A 180 -8.89 2.97 1.58
CA CYS A 180 -7.74 2.57 0.75
C CYS A 180 -6.45 2.52 1.57
N GLY A 181 -6.19 3.53 2.40
CA GLY A 181 -5.02 3.57 3.28
C GLY A 181 -4.99 2.39 4.26
N ARG A 182 -6.14 2.01 4.84
CA ARG A 182 -6.25 0.85 5.73
C ARG A 182 -6.07 -0.48 5.01
N ILE A 183 -6.62 -0.65 3.80
CA ILE A 183 -6.41 -1.86 2.99
C ILE A 183 -4.91 -2.00 2.65
N MET A 184 -4.26 -0.91 2.25
CA MET A 184 -2.82 -0.88 2.04
C MET A 184 -2.04 -1.24 3.31
N GLY A 185 -2.46 -0.69 4.46
CA GLY A 185 -1.90 -1.02 5.78
C GLY A 185 -2.03 -2.49 6.13
N ALA A 186 -3.16 -3.13 5.83
CA ALA A 186 -3.37 -4.57 6.05
C ALA A 186 -2.39 -5.43 5.24
N LEU A 187 -2.13 -5.05 3.99
CA LEU A 187 -1.17 -5.73 3.11
C LEU A 187 0.28 -5.55 3.61
N PHE A 188 0.65 -4.32 4.01
CA PHE A 188 1.94 -4.06 4.64
C PHE A 188 2.13 -4.81 5.94
N LEU A 189 1.12 -4.79 6.82
CA LEU A 189 1.17 -5.50 8.09
C LEU A 189 1.50 -6.96 7.85
N THR A 190 0.72 -7.62 6.98
CA THR A 190 0.84 -9.06 6.70
C THR A 190 2.19 -9.46 6.12
N SER A 191 2.85 -8.57 5.36
CA SER A 191 4.15 -8.86 4.76
C SER A 191 5.22 -9.29 5.79
N TYR A 192 5.06 -8.93 7.07
CA TYR A 192 5.91 -9.40 8.17
C TYR A 192 6.06 -10.93 8.21
N ALA A 193 5.02 -11.67 7.81
CA ALA A 193 5.00 -13.12 7.86
C ALA A 193 6.13 -13.72 7.02
N VAL A 194 6.47 -13.10 5.88
CA VAL A 194 7.58 -13.53 5.03
C VAL A 194 8.90 -13.43 5.78
N SER A 195 9.18 -12.29 6.40
CA SER A 195 10.45 -12.01 7.06
C SER A 195 10.60 -12.79 8.37
N ALA A 196 9.51 -12.92 9.13
CA ALA A 196 9.48 -13.72 10.36
C ALA A 196 9.75 -15.21 10.08
N HIS A 197 9.17 -15.77 9.02
CA HIS A 197 9.35 -17.19 8.67
C HIS A 197 10.64 -17.46 7.91
N ALA A 198 11.21 -16.47 7.21
CA ALA A 198 12.48 -16.62 6.48
C ALA A 198 13.66 -17.07 7.37
N LEU A 199 13.58 -16.78 8.68
CA LEU A 199 14.54 -17.22 9.69
C LEU A 199 14.60 -18.74 9.86
N HIS A 200 13.48 -19.40 9.62
CA HIS A 200 13.27 -20.84 9.84
C HIS A 200 13.45 -21.66 8.57
N TRP A 201 13.63 -21.01 7.41
CA TRP A 201 13.91 -21.71 6.16
C TRP A 201 15.36 -22.17 6.12
N THR A 202 15.58 -23.36 5.58
CA THR A 202 16.92 -23.92 5.39
C THR A 202 17.50 -23.50 4.02
N ASN A 203 16.64 -23.36 3.01
CA ASN A 203 17.04 -23.02 1.65
C ASN A 203 17.33 -21.52 1.45
N THR A 204 18.59 -21.19 1.11
CA THR A 204 19.05 -19.82 0.82
C THR A 204 18.31 -19.17 -0.36
N ALA A 205 17.91 -19.93 -1.40
CA ALA A 205 17.17 -19.38 -2.53
C ALA A 205 15.77 -18.88 -2.11
N ASN A 206 15.14 -19.56 -1.15
CA ASN A 206 13.86 -19.12 -0.60
C ASN A 206 14.02 -17.83 0.21
N LYS A 207 15.12 -17.70 0.98
CA LYS A 207 15.48 -16.47 1.70
C LYS A 207 15.72 -15.30 0.76
N MET A 208 16.44 -15.52 -0.34
CA MET A 208 16.66 -14.47 -1.35
C MET A 208 15.36 -14.05 -2.03
N THR A 209 14.45 -14.99 -2.29
CA THR A 209 13.13 -14.68 -2.85
C THR A 209 12.30 -13.76 -1.94
N ALA A 210 12.41 -13.91 -0.60
CA ALA A 210 11.77 -12.98 0.33
C ALA A 210 12.29 -11.54 0.16
N VAL A 211 13.60 -11.37 0.02
CA VAL A 211 14.23 -10.06 -0.22
C VAL A 211 13.81 -9.50 -1.58
N GLU A 212 13.82 -10.31 -2.64
CA GLU A 212 13.39 -9.91 -3.98
C GLU A 212 11.93 -9.43 -4.01
N GLY A 213 11.04 -10.11 -3.29
CA GLY A 213 9.64 -9.70 -3.15
C GLY A 213 9.49 -8.31 -2.54
N ARG A 214 10.31 -7.97 -1.53
CA ARG A 214 10.35 -6.64 -0.91
C ARG A 214 10.82 -5.58 -1.91
N VAL A 215 11.88 -5.85 -2.67
CA VAL A 215 12.39 -4.91 -3.67
C VAL A 215 11.36 -4.61 -4.76
N ILE A 216 10.56 -5.60 -5.17
CA ILE A 216 9.48 -5.41 -6.15
C ILE A 216 8.40 -4.46 -5.61
N THR A 217 8.01 -4.57 -4.34
CA THR A 217 7.07 -3.61 -3.72
C THR A 217 7.64 -2.20 -3.70
N GLN A 218 8.93 -2.05 -3.40
CA GLN A 218 9.56 -0.75 -3.15
C GLN A 218 9.87 -0.01 -4.45
N LYS A 219 10.49 -0.69 -5.43
CA LYS A 219 10.96 -0.04 -6.67
C LYS A 219 9.82 0.39 -7.60
N ARG A 220 8.66 -0.30 -7.57
CA ARG A 220 7.51 0.03 -8.45
C ARG A 220 6.58 1.08 -7.87
N ASN A 221 6.40 1.12 -6.54
CA ASN A 221 5.61 2.18 -5.87
C ASN A 221 6.30 3.56 -5.89
N LEU A 222 7.57 3.59 -6.32
CA LEU A 222 8.43 4.77 -6.41
C LEU A 222 8.53 5.42 -7.80
N THR A 223 7.89 4.85 -8.83
CA THR A 223 7.94 5.45 -10.16
C THR A 223 7.12 6.75 -10.20
N PRO A 224 7.75 7.91 -10.47
CA PRO A 224 7.02 9.18 -10.58
C PRO A 224 6.09 9.13 -11.80
N ILE A 225 4.88 9.66 -11.66
CA ILE A 225 4.01 9.92 -12.80
C ILE A 225 4.64 11.07 -13.60
N PRO A 226 4.99 10.90 -14.89
CA PRO A 226 5.42 12.03 -15.70
C PRO A 226 4.20 12.95 -15.91
N ARG A 227 4.25 14.17 -15.36
CA ARG A 227 3.39 15.26 -15.82
C ARG A 227 4.15 16.05 -16.90
N PRO A 228 3.50 16.41 -18.02
CA PRO A 228 4.03 17.47 -18.85
C PRO A 228 3.97 18.77 -18.04
N ASN A 229 5.14 19.36 -17.75
CA ASN A 229 5.32 20.73 -17.22
C ASN A 229 5.29 20.97 -15.69
N ALA A 230 5.77 20.05 -14.84
CA ALA A 230 6.05 20.38 -13.43
C ALA A 230 7.55 20.63 -13.20
N ARG A 231 7.90 21.83 -12.70
CA ARG A 231 9.26 22.19 -12.27
C ARG A 231 9.56 21.49 -10.94
N GLU A 232 10.61 20.67 -10.92
CA GLU A 232 11.02 19.77 -9.84
C GLU A 232 11.60 20.56 -8.64
N GLU A 233 10.96 20.53 -7.48
CA GLU A 233 11.57 20.87 -6.19
C GLU A 233 11.51 19.61 -5.31
N ASN A 234 12.68 19.06 -4.99
CA ASN A 234 12.84 17.79 -4.31
C ASN A 234 12.79 17.97 -2.80
N GLY A 235 11.69 17.54 -2.16
CA GLY A 235 11.65 17.21 -0.74
C GLY A 235 11.76 15.70 -0.57
N ILE A 236 12.85 15.22 0.04
CA ILE A 236 13.03 13.80 0.38
C ILE A 236 12.68 13.62 1.86
N ILE A 237 11.69 12.78 2.16
CA ILE A 237 11.52 12.24 3.52
C ILE A 237 11.96 10.78 3.47
N GLU A 238 13.10 10.48 4.11
CA GLU A 238 13.53 9.11 4.36
C GLU A 238 12.91 8.64 5.68
N MET A 239 12.02 7.65 5.62
CA MET A 239 11.72 6.82 6.79
C MET A 239 12.23 5.41 6.53
N MET A 240 13.34 5.05 7.19
CA MET A 240 13.89 3.69 7.28
C MET A 240 13.84 2.90 5.96
N GLY A 241 14.44 3.44 4.90
CA GLY A 241 14.54 2.78 3.59
C GLY A 241 13.27 2.87 2.73
N TYR A 242 12.13 3.28 3.27
CA TYR A 242 10.94 3.61 2.46
C TYR A 242 11.14 4.99 1.85
N GLN A 243 11.67 5.05 0.63
CA GLN A 243 11.52 6.28 -0.15
C GLN A 243 10.03 6.40 -0.50
N VAL A 244 9.38 7.44 0.01
CA VAL A 244 8.13 7.94 -0.53
C VAL A 244 8.48 9.29 -1.11
N ARG A 245 8.71 9.35 -2.43
CA ARG A 245 8.83 10.64 -3.14
C ARG A 245 7.42 11.23 -3.24
N CYS A 246 7.03 12.01 -2.23
CA CYS A 246 5.85 12.86 -2.33
C CYS A 246 6.13 13.96 -3.35
N VAL A 247 5.69 13.77 -4.60
CA VAL A 247 5.57 14.87 -5.54
C VAL A 247 4.23 15.56 -5.26
N CYS A 248 4.21 16.50 -4.32
CA CYS A 248 3.06 17.38 -4.13
C CYS A 248 3.42 18.86 -4.37
N LEU A 249 2.89 19.31 -5.49
CA LEU A 249 2.49 20.66 -5.92
C LEU A 249 2.57 21.79 -4.86
N ARG A 250 3.22 22.88 -5.29
CA ARG A 250 3.27 24.25 -4.72
C ARG A 250 2.39 24.50 -3.49
N SER A 251 3.03 24.85 -2.38
CA SER A 251 2.39 25.64 -1.30
C SER A 251 1.85 26.97 -1.87
N PRO A 252 0.61 27.38 -1.55
CA PRO A 252 0.04 28.67 -1.98
C PRO A 252 0.77 29.89 -1.41
N GLU A 253 1.63 29.73 -0.39
CA GLU A 253 2.28 30.85 0.30
C GLU A 253 3.28 31.64 -0.56
N ASN A 254 3.74 31.08 -1.68
CA ASN A 254 4.68 31.77 -2.58
C ASN A 254 4.03 32.62 -3.68
N ASN A 255 2.69 32.61 -3.82
CA ASN A 255 2.01 33.48 -4.78
C ASN A 255 1.71 34.88 -4.22
N MET A 256 1.51 35.03 -2.90
CA MET A 256 1.20 36.33 -2.31
C MET A 256 2.41 37.29 -2.22
N ARG A 257 3.63 36.79 -2.39
CA ARG A 257 4.86 37.61 -2.34
C ARG A 257 5.34 38.11 -3.70
N ARG A 258 4.71 37.67 -4.81
CA ARG A 258 5.12 38.03 -6.19
C ARG A 258 4.14 38.93 -6.94
N GLU A 259 2.95 39.19 -6.39
CA GLU A 259 2.01 40.17 -6.97
C GLU A 259 2.17 41.59 -6.43
N GLY A 260 3.05 41.83 -5.45
CA GLY A 260 3.29 43.16 -4.87
C GLY A 260 4.30 44.04 -5.61
N THR A 261 4.75 43.68 -6.82
CA THR A 261 5.81 44.45 -7.49
C THR A 261 5.67 44.40 -9.01
N ARG A 262 4.60 44.99 -9.55
CA ARG A 262 4.59 45.52 -10.92
C ARG A 262 3.48 46.55 -11.13
N GLU A 263 3.93 47.81 -11.16
CA GLU A 263 3.40 48.96 -11.89
C GLU A 263 1.98 49.46 -11.60
N ASN A 264 1.92 50.70 -11.07
CA ASN A 264 1.42 51.79 -11.89
C ASN A 264 2.02 53.14 -11.46
N LYS A 265 2.96 53.65 -12.26
CA LYS A 265 3.26 55.09 -12.32
C LYS A 265 2.34 55.66 -13.39
N ASN A 266 1.29 56.36 -12.98
CA ASN A 266 0.62 57.39 -13.77
C ASN A 266 -0.14 58.29 -12.78
N GLY A 267 0.13 59.59 -12.85
CA GLY A 267 -0.06 60.52 -11.75
C GLY A 267 -1.50 60.95 -11.46
N LEU A 268 -1.69 61.43 -10.23
CA LEU A 268 -2.37 62.70 -9.98
C LEU A 268 -1.86 63.27 -8.65
N GLU A 269 -1.36 64.48 -8.71
CA GLU A 269 -0.91 65.31 -7.60
C GLU A 269 -2.14 65.87 -6.86
N ILE A 270 -2.29 65.59 -5.57
CA ILE A 270 -3.20 66.34 -4.68
C ILE A 270 -2.50 66.54 -3.33
N THR A 271 -2.26 67.79 -3.01
CA THR A 271 -1.69 68.33 -1.77
C THR A 271 -2.56 68.09 -0.54
N PRO A 272 -1.99 68.02 0.68
CA PRO A 272 -2.76 67.80 1.91
C PRO A 272 -3.37 69.11 2.44
N PRO A 273 -4.58 69.10 3.03
CA PRO A 273 -5.01 70.20 3.87
C PRO A 273 -4.36 70.07 5.26
N ARG A 274 -3.67 71.14 5.67
CA ARG A 274 -3.42 71.46 7.08
C ARG A 274 -4.73 71.92 7.71
N PHE A 275 -5.10 71.30 8.81
CA PHE A 275 -5.85 71.90 9.92
C PHE A 275 -5.34 71.14 11.17
N GLY A 276 -4.95 71.74 12.29
CA GLY A 276 -5.24 73.05 12.85
C GLY A 276 -5.26 72.80 14.36
#